data_AF-A0A9X4FH81-F1
#
_entry.id   AF-A0A9X4FH81-F1
#
_cell.length_a   1.000
_cell.length_b   1.000
_cell.length_c   1.000
_cell.angle_alpha   90.00
_cell.angle_beta   90.00
_cell.angle_gamma   90.00
#
_symmetry.space_group_name_H-M   'P 1'
#
loop_
_entity.id
_entity.type
_entity.pdbx_description
1 polymer ?
#
loop_
_entity_poly.entity_id
_entity_poly.type
_entity_poly.pdbx_seq_one_letter_code
_entity_poly.pdbx_strand_id
1 'polypeptide(L)'
;MSDFFKYGVFALYALLIIGVFVFAFWIKRTRDRRISQLQEDLKLKIEAGFELTSKDIVIIGRAYDLSAKNSREALYRVYKGIKSPDEFERLKSLVAEIEKEEPFDTMPDEVKPSLLRVSELSYKSGEESDKHILTPITNILTKYQELQEEQKKTRKQTNIAYMLTVISFIVGAISLYFAITAPTASEIATQLGAMKQ
;
A
#
# COMPACT_ATOMS: atom_id res chain seq x y z
N MET A 1 -30.46 -34.58 -3.91
CA MET A 1 -29.79 -33.45 -4.60
C MET A 1 -28.80 -32.82 -3.60
N SER A 2 -27.75 -33.56 -3.21
CA SER A 2 -27.29 -33.52 -1.80
C SER A 2 -25.78 -33.50 -1.52
N ASP A 3 -24.90 -33.78 -2.47
CA ASP A 3 -23.44 -33.70 -2.23
C ASP A 3 -22.76 -32.66 -3.14
N PHE A 4 -23.23 -32.55 -4.37
CA PHE A 4 -22.69 -31.61 -5.37
C PHE A 4 -22.71 -30.15 -4.88
N PHE A 5 -23.77 -29.74 -4.18
CA PHE A 5 -23.89 -28.38 -3.64
C PHE A 5 -23.00 -28.14 -2.42
N LYS A 6 -22.76 -29.13 -1.55
CA LYS A 6 -21.84 -29.01 -0.40
C LYS A 6 -20.39 -28.86 -0.87
N TYR A 7 -19.97 -29.70 -1.81
CA TYR A 7 -18.67 -29.57 -2.45
C TYR A 7 -18.54 -28.25 -3.22
N GLY A 8 -19.63 -27.73 -3.79
CA GLY A 8 -19.69 -26.40 -4.40
C GLY A 8 -19.38 -25.27 -3.42
N VAL A 9 -19.92 -25.31 -2.19
CA VAL A 9 -19.64 -24.30 -1.17
C VAL A 9 -18.18 -24.37 -0.69
N PHE A 10 -17.64 -25.56 -0.44
CA PHE A 10 -16.23 -25.72 -0.07
C PHE A 10 -15.28 -25.29 -1.20
N ALA A 11 -15.61 -25.61 -2.46
CA ALA A 11 -14.86 -25.16 -3.62
C ALA A 11 -14.88 -23.63 -3.77
N LEU A 12 -16.02 -22.98 -3.49
CA LEU A 12 -16.13 -21.52 -3.48
C LEU A 12 -15.22 -20.87 -2.43
N TYR A 13 -15.17 -21.43 -1.21
CA TYR A 13 -14.27 -20.97 -0.16
C TYR A 13 -12.80 -21.11 -0.54
N ALA A 14 -12.42 -22.27 -1.11
CA ALA A 14 -11.06 -22.50 -1.57
C ALA A 14 -10.67 -21.50 -2.68
N LEU A 15 -11.57 -21.25 -3.64
CA LEU A 15 -11.37 -20.27 -4.71
C LEU A 15 -11.21 -18.83 -4.18
N LEU A 16 -12.01 -18.43 -3.20
CA LEU A 16 -11.89 -17.10 -2.60
C LEU A 16 -10.54 -16.91 -1.89
N ILE A 17 -10.11 -17.91 -1.12
CA ILE A 17 -8.82 -17.86 -0.42
C ILE A 17 -7.67 -17.81 -1.44
N ILE A 18 -7.67 -18.68 -2.45
CA ILE A 18 -6.66 -18.68 -3.52
C ILE A 18 -6.68 -17.33 -4.25
N GLY A 19 -7.86 -16.78 -4.55
CA GLY A 19 -8.02 -15.48 -5.18
C GLY A 19 -7.36 -14.35 -4.38
N VAL A 20 -7.52 -14.33 -3.05
CA VAL A 20 -6.87 -13.34 -2.18
C VAL A 20 -5.35 -13.46 -2.22
N PHE A 21 -4.80 -14.67 -2.17
CA PHE A 21 -3.35 -14.90 -2.25
C PHE A 21 -2.76 -14.50 -3.60
N VAL A 22 -3.42 -14.88 -4.70
CA VAL A 22 -3.00 -14.52 -6.06
C VAL A 22 -3.05 -13.01 -6.24
N PHE A 23 -4.12 -12.35 -5.76
CA PHE A 23 -4.26 -10.90 -5.84
C PHE A 23 -3.19 -10.16 -5.02
N ALA A 24 -2.92 -10.62 -3.79
CA ALA A 24 -1.85 -10.05 -2.96
C ALA A 24 -0.47 -10.21 -3.62
N PHE A 25 -0.20 -11.38 -4.19
CA PHE A 25 1.05 -11.63 -4.93
C PHE A 25 1.17 -10.75 -6.17
N TRP A 26 0.07 -10.56 -6.91
CA TRP A 26 0.02 -9.72 -8.11
C TRP A 26 0.27 -8.24 -7.78
N ILE A 27 -0.34 -7.71 -6.71
CA ILE A 27 -0.07 -6.35 -6.21
C ILE A 27 1.42 -6.16 -5.87
N LYS A 28 2.01 -7.13 -5.15
CA LYS A 28 3.43 -7.05 -4.79
C LYS A 28 4.31 -7.03 -6.05
N ARG A 29 4.07 -7.96 -6.99
CA ARG A 29 4.86 -8.09 -8.22
C ARG A 29 4.73 -6.89 -9.14
N THR A 30 3.53 -6.33 -9.28
CA THR A 30 3.29 -5.13 -10.09
C THR A 30 3.99 -3.90 -9.52
N ARG A 31 3.96 -3.73 -8.20
CA ARG A 31 4.70 -2.65 -7.52
C ARG A 31 6.20 -2.80 -7.72
N ASP A 32 6.75 -3.99 -7.51
CA ASP A 32 8.19 -4.22 -7.66
C ASP A 32 8.65 -3.97 -9.10
N ARG A 33 7.84 -4.34 -10.09
CA ARG A 33 8.11 -4.04 -11.51
C ARG A 33 8.14 -2.53 -11.78
N ARG A 34 7.21 -1.76 -11.23
CA ARG A 34 7.17 -0.29 -11.38
C ARG A 34 8.40 0.38 -10.76
N ILE A 35 8.83 -0.11 -9.60
CA ILE A 35 10.08 0.37 -8.97
C ILE A 35 11.28 0.07 -9.88
N SER A 36 11.38 -1.15 -10.42
CA SER A 36 12.47 -1.49 -11.36
C SER A 36 12.47 -0.65 -12.63
N GLN A 37 11.30 -0.33 -13.18
CA GLN A 37 11.19 0.56 -14.34
C GLN A 37 11.68 1.98 -14.02
N LEU A 38 11.30 2.51 -12.86
CA LEU A 38 11.81 3.80 -12.39
C LEU A 38 13.34 3.78 -12.23
N GLN A 39 13.90 2.68 -11.70
CA GLN A 39 15.36 2.54 -11.56
C GLN A 39 16.08 2.60 -12.91
N GLU A 40 15.57 1.90 -13.91
CA GLU A 40 16.14 1.90 -15.26
C GLU A 40 16.06 3.30 -15.90
N ASP A 41 14.91 3.96 -15.78
CA ASP A 41 14.70 5.30 -16.33
C ASP A 41 15.60 6.36 -15.65
N LEU A 42 15.71 6.32 -14.32
CA LEU A 42 16.64 7.18 -13.58
C LEU A 42 18.08 6.95 -14.02
N LYS A 43 18.49 5.69 -14.16
CA LYS A 43 19.85 5.34 -14.59
C LYS A 43 20.15 5.89 -15.99
N LEU A 44 19.23 5.72 -16.95
CA LEU A 44 19.38 6.24 -18.31
C LEU A 44 19.47 7.78 -18.33
N LYS A 45 18.66 8.48 -17.52
CA LYS A 45 18.70 9.94 -17.43
C LYS A 45 20.01 10.45 -16.81
N ILE A 46 20.54 9.74 -15.82
CA ILE A 46 21.83 10.06 -15.20
C ILE A 46 22.97 9.83 -16.19
N GLU A 47 22.98 8.70 -16.91
CA GLU A 47 23.98 8.39 -17.94
C GLU A 47 23.94 9.40 -19.09
N ALA A 48 22.76 9.86 -19.46
CA ALA A 48 22.56 10.92 -20.45
C ALA A 48 22.95 12.32 -19.95
N GLY A 49 23.33 12.47 -18.69
CA GLY A 49 23.83 13.72 -18.11
C GLY A 49 22.73 14.73 -17.73
N PHE A 50 21.49 14.30 -17.52
CA PHE A 50 20.46 15.20 -17.00
C PHE A 50 20.75 15.58 -15.54
N GLU A 51 20.70 16.87 -15.23
CA GLU A 51 20.69 17.37 -13.85
C GLU A 51 19.29 17.16 -13.25
N LEU A 52 19.12 16.05 -12.53
CA LEU A 52 17.88 15.73 -11.83
C LEU A 52 17.88 16.39 -10.45
N THR A 53 16.74 16.92 -10.04
CA THR A 53 16.50 17.41 -8.66
C THR A 53 15.71 16.39 -7.84
N SER A 54 15.66 16.56 -6.50
CA SER A 54 14.81 15.73 -5.62
C SER A 54 13.35 15.69 -6.09
N LYS A 55 12.85 16.86 -6.51
CA LYS A 55 11.47 17.02 -6.99
C LYS A 55 11.20 16.24 -8.27
N ASP A 56 12.16 16.21 -9.19
CA ASP A 56 12.01 15.50 -10.46
C ASP A 56 11.88 13.99 -10.25
N ILE A 57 12.64 13.42 -9.31
CA ILE A 57 12.54 12.00 -8.96
C ILE A 57 11.14 11.65 -8.43
N VAL A 58 10.58 12.51 -7.58
CA VAL A 58 9.22 12.31 -7.05
C VAL A 58 8.18 12.44 -8.17
N ILE A 59 8.32 13.41 -9.08
CA ILE A 59 7.40 13.60 -10.21
C ILE A 59 7.46 12.42 -11.18
N ILE A 60 8.66 11.97 -11.55
CA ILE A 60 8.84 10.80 -12.43
C ILE A 60 8.26 9.55 -11.75
N GLY A 61 8.52 9.35 -10.46
CA GLY A 61 7.94 8.24 -9.72
C GLY A 61 6.41 8.29 -9.61
N ARG A 62 5.80 9.48 -9.51
CA ARG A 62 4.33 9.63 -9.60
C ARG A 62 3.78 9.14 -10.95
N ALA A 63 4.53 9.30 -12.05
CA ALA A 63 4.14 8.76 -13.36
C ALA A 63 4.09 7.21 -13.38
N TYR A 64 4.85 6.56 -12.50
CA TYR A 64 4.81 5.10 -12.27
C TYR A 64 3.85 4.69 -11.15
N ASP A 65 3.00 5.60 -10.65
CA ASP A 65 2.08 5.37 -9.52
C ASP A 65 2.83 4.89 -8.26
N LEU A 66 3.98 5.52 -8.00
CA LEU A 66 4.80 5.32 -6.81
C LEU A 66 4.66 6.51 -5.84
N SER A 67 4.73 6.21 -4.54
CA SER A 67 4.83 7.24 -3.50
C SER A 67 6.22 7.89 -3.50
N ALA A 68 6.34 9.11 -2.96
CA ALA A 68 7.62 9.81 -2.85
C ALA A 68 8.71 8.95 -2.16
N LYS A 69 8.33 8.21 -1.11
CA LYS A 69 9.20 7.23 -0.44
C LYS A 69 9.71 6.15 -1.41
N ASN A 70 8.82 5.51 -2.16
CA ASN A 70 9.21 4.45 -3.10
C ASN A 70 10.07 5.01 -4.25
N SER A 71 9.82 6.24 -4.68
CA SER A 71 10.62 6.92 -5.70
C SER A 71 12.05 7.17 -5.23
N ARG A 72 12.23 7.60 -3.96
CA ARG A 72 13.55 7.79 -3.35
C ARG A 72 14.25 6.47 -3.06
N GLU A 73 13.52 5.44 -2.62
CA GLU A 73 14.08 4.08 -2.50
C GLU A 73 14.61 3.57 -3.85
N ALA A 74 13.95 3.90 -4.96
CA ALA A 74 14.47 3.58 -6.29
C ALA A 74 15.81 4.28 -6.56
N LEU A 75 15.93 5.58 -6.21
CA LEU A 75 17.20 6.30 -6.30
C LEU A 75 18.28 5.68 -5.42
N TYR A 76 18.00 5.35 -4.14
CA TYR A 76 19.00 4.72 -3.27
C TYR A 76 19.53 3.41 -3.82
N ARG A 77 18.67 2.63 -4.48
CA ARG A 77 19.11 1.40 -5.15
C ARG A 77 19.94 1.68 -6.40
N VAL A 78 19.65 2.75 -7.13
CA VAL A 78 20.52 3.24 -8.23
C VAL A 78 21.87 3.67 -7.66
N TYR A 79 21.89 4.47 -6.59
CA TYR A 79 23.09 4.93 -5.89
C TYR A 79 23.96 3.76 -5.39
N LYS A 80 23.34 2.74 -4.78
CA LYS A 80 24.02 1.50 -4.36
C LYS A 80 24.68 0.77 -5.54
N GLY A 81 24.13 0.89 -6.75
CA GLY A 81 24.57 0.16 -7.95
C GLY A 81 25.68 0.84 -8.74
N ILE A 82 26.11 2.05 -8.36
CA ILE A 82 27.12 2.83 -9.07
C ILE A 82 28.49 2.15 -8.98
N LYS A 83 29.24 2.21 -10.09
CA LYS A 83 30.60 1.66 -10.17
C LYS A 83 31.66 2.71 -10.56
N SER A 84 31.27 3.88 -11.04
CA SER A 84 32.21 4.93 -11.42
C SER A 84 32.29 6.05 -10.36
N PRO A 85 33.49 6.62 -10.10
CA PRO A 85 33.66 7.74 -9.17
C PRO A 85 32.89 9.01 -9.58
N ASP A 86 32.80 9.29 -10.88
CA ASP A 86 32.15 10.49 -11.39
C ASP A 86 30.62 10.44 -11.22
N GLU A 87 29.99 9.28 -11.47
CA GLU A 87 28.56 9.08 -11.18
C GLU A 87 28.29 9.15 -9.67
N PHE A 88 29.21 8.63 -8.85
CA PHE A 88 29.05 8.62 -7.40
C PHE A 88 28.96 10.04 -6.84
N GLU A 89 29.88 10.94 -7.21
CA GLU A 89 29.84 12.32 -6.74
C GLU A 89 28.61 13.09 -7.27
N ARG A 90 28.16 12.80 -8.50
CA ARG A 90 26.92 13.38 -9.04
C ARG A 90 25.66 12.95 -8.29
N LEU A 91 25.56 11.67 -7.94
CA LEU A 91 24.41 11.16 -7.19
C LEU A 91 24.48 11.50 -5.70
N LYS A 92 25.67 11.69 -5.15
CA LYS A 92 25.86 12.04 -3.73
C LYS A 92 25.25 13.41 -3.39
N SER A 93 25.35 14.40 -4.26
CA SER A 93 24.68 15.69 -4.06
C SER A 93 23.16 15.56 -4.08
N LEU A 94 22.63 14.75 -5.01
CA LEU A 94 21.20 14.48 -5.14
C LEU A 94 20.64 13.68 -3.96
N VAL A 95 21.40 12.71 -3.46
CA VAL A 95 21.11 11.97 -2.23
C VAL A 95 21.09 12.91 -1.03
N ALA A 96 22.09 13.79 -0.90
CA ALA A 96 22.14 14.76 0.19
C ALA A 96 20.99 15.79 0.14
N GLU A 97 20.50 16.13 -1.05
CA GLU A 97 19.29 16.95 -1.20
C GLU A 97 18.04 16.22 -0.70
N ILE A 98 17.90 14.94 -1.08
CA ILE A 98 16.78 14.09 -0.63
C ILE A 98 16.80 13.90 0.89
N GLU A 99 17.96 13.62 1.49
CA GLU A 99 18.08 13.43 2.95
C GLU A 99 17.66 14.66 3.75
N LYS A 100 17.80 15.87 3.18
CA LYS A 100 17.30 17.11 3.81
C LYS A 100 15.78 17.24 3.73
N GLU A 101 15.17 16.69 2.68
CA GLU A 101 13.73 16.72 2.49
C GLU A 101 12.99 15.57 3.20
N GLU A 102 13.68 14.45 3.46
CA GLU A 102 13.12 13.25 4.10
C GLU A 102 12.37 13.53 5.41
N PRO A 103 12.87 14.38 6.34
CA PRO A 103 12.16 14.71 7.58
C PRO A 103 10.77 15.32 7.35
N PHE A 104 10.52 15.85 6.14
CA PHE A 104 9.30 16.54 5.77
C PHE A 104 8.48 15.76 4.74
N ASP A 105 8.79 14.49 4.47
CA ASP A 105 8.10 13.70 3.45
C ASP A 105 6.65 13.42 3.72
N THR A 106 6.33 13.30 5.00
CA THR A 106 4.98 13.19 5.51
C THR A 106 4.38 14.57 5.78
N MET A 107 4.78 15.60 5.03
CA MET A 107 4.22 16.95 5.13
C MET A 107 3.44 17.29 3.86
N PRO A 108 2.34 18.06 3.96
CA PRO A 108 1.65 18.58 2.78
C PRO A 108 2.57 19.43 1.89
N ASP A 109 2.36 19.36 0.58
CA ASP A 109 3.18 20.06 -0.43
C ASP A 109 3.14 21.59 -0.22
N GLU A 110 2.08 22.12 0.40
CA GLU A 110 1.91 23.55 0.72
C GLU A 110 2.81 24.01 1.87
N VAL A 111 3.13 23.11 2.81
CA VAL A 111 3.80 23.45 4.07
C VAL A 111 5.29 23.08 4.02
N LYS A 112 5.65 22.08 3.22
CA LYS A 112 7.03 21.59 3.05
C LYS A 112 8.05 22.69 2.72
N PRO A 113 7.82 23.62 1.76
CA PRO A 113 8.78 24.69 1.47
C PRO A 113 9.03 25.62 2.65
N SER A 114 7.98 25.92 3.42
CA SER A 114 8.07 26.77 4.61
C SER A 114 8.87 26.10 5.72
N LEU A 115 8.67 24.80 5.94
CA LEU A 115 9.41 24.02 6.94
C LEU A 115 10.89 23.89 6.59
N LEU A 116 11.21 23.63 5.32
CA LEU A 116 12.59 23.61 4.82
C LEU A 116 13.29 24.95 5.07
N ARG A 117 12.63 26.05 4.73
CA ARG A 117 13.18 27.40 4.94
C ARG A 117 13.41 27.71 6.42
N VAL A 118 12.48 27.33 7.29
CA VAL A 118 12.63 27.52 8.74
C VAL A 118 13.75 26.63 9.28
N SER A 119 13.93 25.42 8.73
CA SER A 119 15.02 24.51 9.13
C SER A 119 16.38 25.11 8.78
N GLU A 120 16.53 25.66 7.58
CA GLU A 120 17.76 26.33 7.18
C GLU A 120 18.07 27.57 8.03
N LEU A 121 17.06 28.37 8.37
CA LEU A 121 17.23 29.54 9.24
C LEU A 121 17.63 29.13 10.65
N SER A 122 17.00 28.09 11.18
CA SER A 122 17.32 27.48 12.48
C SER A 122 18.77 26.96 12.53
N TYR A 123 19.23 26.26 11.48
CA TYR A 123 20.62 25.79 11.38
C TYR A 123 21.65 26.93 11.30
N LYS A 124 21.28 28.08 10.71
CA LYS A 124 22.15 29.26 10.58
C LYS A 124 22.18 30.16 11.81
N SER A 125 21.25 29.96 12.75
CA SER A 125 21.10 30.80 13.95
C SER A 125 22.27 30.68 14.94
N GLY A 126 22.98 29.55 14.93
CA GLY A 126 24.11 29.29 15.85
C GLY A 126 23.69 28.88 17.27
N GLU A 127 22.44 29.11 17.66
CA GLU A 127 21.83 28.66 18.91
C GLU A 127 21.40 27.17 18.81
N GLU A 128 21.77 26.36 19.80
CA GLU A 128 21.43 24.92 19.86
C GLU A 128 19.92 24.68 20.06
N SER A 129 19.26 25.57 20.80
CA SER A 129 17.81 25.57 21.05
C SER A 129 17.01 25.72 19.75
N ASP A 130 17.51 26.53 18.82
CA ASP A 130 16.83 26.84 17.56
C ASP A 130 16.75 25.63 16.65
N LYS A 131 17.74 24.72 16.72
CA LYS A 131 17.78 23.45 15.96
C LYS A 131 16.56 22.57 16.20
N HIS A 132 15.90 22.73 17.35
CA HIS A 132 14.77 21.90 17.76
C HIS A 132 13.39 22.56 17.61
N ILE A 133 13.32 23.82 17.19
CA ILE A 133 12.06 24.58 17.07
C ILE A 133 11.06 23.89 16.13
N LEU A 134 11.54 23.19 15.12
CA LEU A 134 10.70 22.45 14.18
C LEU A 134 10.23 21.09 14.67
N THR A 135 10.87 20.51 15.69
CA THR A 135 10.52 19.20 16.25
C THR A 135 9.04 19.09 16.65
N PRO A 136 8.46 20.03 17.43
CA PRO A 136 7.03 19.94 17.78
C PRO A 136 6.10 20.11 16.57
N ILE A 137 6.45 20.96 15.60
CA ILE A 137 5.64 21.21 14.40
C ILE A 137 5.64 19.97 13.50
N THR A 138 6.82 19.40 13.26
CA THR A 138 6.99 18.16 12.49
C THR A 138 6.28 16.99 13.17
N ASN A 139 6.40 16.82 14.49
CA ASN A 139 5.70 15.76 15.23
C ASN A 139 4.18 15.86 15.09
N ILE A 140 3.60 17.06 15.19
CA ILE A 140 2.14 17.26 15.05
C ILE A 140 1.69 16.95 13.63
N LEU A 141 2.40 17.44 12.62
CA LEU A 141 2.04 17.23 11.22
C LEU A 141 2.21 15.77 10.80
N THR A 142 3.26 15.09 11.26
CA THR A 142 3.43 13.65 11.06
C THR A 142 2.28 12.89 11.69
N LYS A 143 1.92 13.18 12.95
CA LYS A 143 0.80 12.54 13.63
C LYS A 143 -0.53 12.80 12.92
N TYR A 144 -0.73 13.99 12.38
CA TYR A 144 -1.91 14.32 11.58
C TYR A 144 -2.00 13.47 10.30
N GLN A 145 -0.87 13.29 9.59
CA GLN A 145 -0.84 12.42 8.42
C GLN A 145 -1.02 10.94 8.78
N GLU A 146 -0.41 10.46 9.85
CA GLU A 146 -0.63 9.10 10.35
C GLU A 146 -2.11 8.84 10.60
N LEU A 147 -2.81 9.79 11.25
CA LEU A 147 -4.25 9.71 11.47
C LEU A 147 -5.05 9.70 10.16
N GLN A 148 -4.66 10.49 9.16
CA GLN A 148 -5.31 10.43 7.84
C GLN A 148 -5.08 9.09 7.14
N GLU A 149 -3.86 8.54 7.17
CA GLU A 149 -3.55 7.24 6.60
C GLU A 149 -4.31 6.12 7.31
N GLU A 150 -4.36 6.15 8.64
CA GLU A 150 -5.15 5.23 9.46
C GLU A 150 -6.63 5.31 9.11
N GLN A 151 -7.20 6.50 8.94
CA GLN A 151 -8.56 6.65 8.45
C GLN A 151 -8.74 6.04 7.07
N LYS A 152 -7.80 6.25 6.14
CA LYS A 152 -7.86 5.69 4.78
C LYS A 152 -7.79 4.17 4.79
N LYS A 153 -6.90 3.59 5.60
CA LYS A 153 -6.76 2.14 5.82
C LYS A 153 -8.02 1.58 6.47
N THR A 154 -8.51 2.22 7.52
CA THR A 154 -9.75 1.84 8.21
C THR A 154 -10.92 1.86 7.25
N ARG A 155 -11.11 2.92 6.46
CA ARG A 155 -12.17 3.00 5.45
C ARG A 155 -12.09 1.86 4.43
N LYS A 156 -10.89 1.50 3.97
CA LYS A 156 -10.69 0.36 3.07
C LYS A 156 -11.05 -0.96 3.75
N GLN A 157 -10.63 -1.17 4.99
CA GLN A 157 -10.96 -2.36 5.78
C GLN A 157 -12.47 -2.44 6.06
N THR A 158 -13.11 -1.34 6.43
CA THR A 158 -14.56 -1.23 6.64
C THR A 158 -15.32 -1.56 5.36
N ASN A 159 -14.89 -1.08 4.20
CA ASN A 159 -15.51 -1.43 2.92
C ASN A 159 -15.40 -2.94 2.62
N ILE A 160 -14.23 -3.54 2.88
CA ILE A 160 -14.04 -4.99 2.72
C ILE A 160 -14.94 -5.75 3.70
N ALA A 161 -14.98 -5.32 4.97
CA ALA A 161 -15.84 -5.92 5.99
C ALA A 161 -17.32 -5.84 5.59
N TYR A 162 -17.79 -4.69 5.09
CA TYR A 162 -19.16 -4.54 4.57
C TYR A 162 -19.45 -5.52 3.43
N MET A 163 -18.53 -5.64 2.48
CA MET A 163 -18.68 -6.59 1.38
C MET A 163 -18.78 -8.04 1.91
N LEU A 164 -17.93 -8.41 2.87
CA LEU A 164 -17.97 -9.73 3.52
C LEU A 164 -19.28 -9.94 4.29
N THR A 165 -19.79 -8.92 4.99
CA THR A 165 -21.08 -8.98 5.68
C THR A 165 -22.23 -9.23 4.70
N VAL A 166 -22.25 -8.55 3.55
CA VAL A 166 -23.26 -8.76 2.51
C VAL A 166 -23.20 -10.18 1.95
N ILE A 167 -22.00 -10.68 1.63
CA ILE A 167 -21.82 -12.06 1.16
C ILE A 167 -22.29 -13.06 2.24
N SER A 168 -21.92 -12.83 3.49
CA SER A 168 -22.29 -13.70 4.62
C SER A 168 -23.80 -13.70 4.85
N PHE A 169 -24.47 -12.55 4.67
CA PHE A 169 -25.92 -12.44 4.73
C PHE A 169 -26.61 -13.28 3.64
N ILE A 170 -26.13 -13.18 2.38
CA ILE A 170 -26.67 -13.97 1.26
C ILE A 170 -26.50 -15.47 1.52
N VAL A 171 -25.31 -15.90 1.97
CA VAL A 171 -25.03 -17.29 2.32
C VAL A 171 -25.92 -17.75 3.48
N GLY A 172 -26.11 -16.92 4.49
CA GLY A 172 -27.00 -17.20 5.62
C GLY A 172 -28.45 -17.37 5.17
N ALA A 173 -28.94 -16.52 4.27
CA ALA A 173 -30.28 -16.63 3.71
C ALA A 173 -30.47 -17.92 2.90
N ILE A 174 -29.49 -18.31 2.09
CA ILE A 174 -29.51 -19.58 1.34
C ILE A 174 -29.50 -20.77 2.31
N SER A 175 -28.69 -20.71 3.37
CA SER A 175 -28.61 -21.77 4.38
C SER A 175 -29.92 -21.92 5.16
N LEU A 176 -30.57 -20.80 5.48
CA LEU A 176 -31.88 -20.78 6.12
C LEU A 176 -32.97 -21.38 5.22
N TYR A 177 -32.94 -21.07 3.91
CA TYR A 177 -33.83 -21.71 2.95
C TYR A 177 -33.67 -23.23 2.94
N PHE A 178 -32.44 -23.74 2.98
CA PHE A 178 -32.19 -25.18 3.12
C PHE A 178 -32.67 -25.76 4.45
N ALA A 179 -32.52 -25.03 5.55
CA ALA A 179 -33.02 -25.50 6.84
C ALA A 179 -34.55 -25.62 6.86
N ILE A 180 -35.26 -24.69 6.21
CA ILE A 180 -36.72 -24.70 6.13
C ILE A 180 -37.23 -25.75 5.13
N THR A 181 -36.50 -26.00 4.05
CA THR A 181 -36.89 -26.99 3.01
C THR A 181 -36.32 -28.39 3.24
N ALA A 182 -35.53 -28.59 4.31
CA ALA A 182 -35.05 -29.89 4.69
C ALA A 182 -36.20 -30.78 5.17
N PRO A 183 -36.24 -32.06 4.76
CA PRO A 183 -37.31 -32.97 5.16
C PRO A 183 -37.29 -33.17 6.68
N THR A 184 -38.48 -33.13 7.27
CA THR A 184 -38.67 -33.33 8.70
C THR A 184 -38.51 -34.80 9.09
N ALA A 185 -38.20 -35.07 10.37
CA ALA A 185 -37.98 -36.44 10.84
C ALA A 185 -39.18 -37.39 10.55
N SER A 186 -40.41 -36.88 10.58
CA SER A 186 -41.62 -37.64 10.22
C SER A 186 -41.71 -37.96 8.74
N GLU A 187 -41.33 -37.03 7.86
CA GLU A 187 -41.31 -37.24 6.41
C GLU A 187 -40.25 -38.27 6.01
N ILE A 188 -39.07 -38.21 6.65
CA ILE A 188 -38.00 -39.20 6.47
C ILE A 188 -38.49 -40.60 6.92
N ALA A 189 -39.15 -40.70 8.07
CA ALA A 189 -39.69 -41.97 8.57
C ALA A 189 -40.75 -42.58 7.64
N THR A 190 -41.61 -41.72 7.06
CA THR A 190 -42.66 -42.15 6.13
C THR A 190 -42.08 -42.64 4.81
N GLN A 191 -41.06 -41.96 4.27
CA GLN A 191 -40.35 -42.40 3.07
C GLN A 191 -39.57 -43.71 3.28
N LEU A 192 -38.94 -43.90 4.45
CA LEU A 192 -38.24 -45.14 4.79
C LEU A 192 -39.19 -46.32 4.99
N GLY A 193 -40.40 -46.08 5.49
CA GLY A 193 -41.45 -47.10 5.59
C GLY A 193 -41.97 -47.53 4.22
N ALA A 194 -42.15 -46.58 3.29
CA ALA A 194 -42.61 -46.84 1.94
C ALA A 194 -41.57 -47.59 1.06
N MET A 195 -40.27 -47.45 1.35
CA MET A 195 -39.21 -48.21 0.65
C MET A 195 -38.99 -49.63 1.17
N LYS A 196 -39.56 -49.99 2.34
CA LYS A 196 -39.41 -51.32 2.96
C LYS A 196 -40.54 -52.30 2.60
N GLN A 197 -41.56 -51.85 1.86
CA GLN A 197 -42.57 -52.70 1.23
C GLN A 197 -42.15 -53.02 -0.21
#